data_AF-A0A4Q8QYP9-F1
#
_entry.id   AF-A0A4Q8QYP9-F1
#
_cell.length_a   1.000
_cell.length_b   1.000
_cell.length_c   1.000
_cell.angle_alpha   90.00
_cell.angle_beta   90.00
_cell.angle_gamma   90.00
#
_symmetry.space_group_name_H-M   'P 1'
#
loop_
_entity.id
_entity.type
_entity.pdbx_description
1 polymer ?
#
loop_
_entity_poly.entity_id
_entity_poly.type
_entity_poly.pdbx_seq_one_letter_code
_entity_poly.pdbx_strand_id
1 'polypeptide(L)' 'MRVLSNTKQERFAQELAKGKTADEAYQLAGCKPNRGNATPKASQSISDRVAELLERGTKRA' A
#
# COMPACT_ATOMS: atom_id res chain seq x y z
N MET A 1 8.96 10.76 8.30
CA MET A 1 8.29 9.92 7.27
C MET A 1 9.18 8.72 7.04
N ARG A 2 8.82 7.54 7.59
CA ARG A 2 9.61 6.32 7.37
C ARG A 2 9.06 5.63 6.13
N VAL A 3 9.84 5.66 5.05
CA VAL A 3 9.52 4.95 3.81
C VAL A 3 9.85 3.48 4.04
N LEU A 4 8.94 2.58 3.66
CA LEU A 4 9.20 1.14 3.70
C LEU A 4 10.43 0.84 2.82
N SER A 5 11.35 0.01 3.31
CA SER A 5 12.58 -0.34 2.59
C SER A 5 12.30 -0.97 1.21
N ASN A 6 11.12 -1.55 1.04
CA ASN A 6 10.65 -2.11 -0.22
C ASN A 6 9.75 -1.11 -0.96
N THR A 7 10.26 -0.57 -2.06
CA THR A 7 9.56 0.40 -2.91
C THR A 7 8.19 -0.09 -3.41
N LYS A 8 8.02 -1.40 -3.63
CA LYS A 8 6.72 -1.96 -4.05
C LYS A 8 5.69 -1.91 -2.93
N GLN A 9 6.10 -2.21 -1.70
CA GLN A 9 5.23 -2.13 -0.52
C GLN A 9 4.86 -0.67 -0.20
N GLU A 10 5.80 0.26 -0.36
CA GLU A 10 5.51 1.68 -0.23
C GLU A 10 4.49 2.14 -1.28
N ARG A 11 4.67 1.79 -2.56
CA ARG A 11 3.68 2.11 -3.61
C ARG A 11 2.31 1.50 -3.29
N PHE A 12 2.29 0.25 -2.87
CA PHE A 12 1.05 -0.41 -2.45
C PHE A 12 0.34 0.33 -1.31
N ALA A 13 1.08 0.74 -0.27
CA ALA A 13 0.53 1.51 0.86
C ALA A 13 0.01 2.89 0.41
N GLN A 14 0.72 3.55 -0.51
CA GLN A 14 0.28 4.84 -1.07
C GLN A 14 -0.99 4.73 -1.89
N GLU A 15 -1.11 3.70 -2.74
CA GLU A 15 -2.33 3.47 -3.52
C GLU A 15 -3.52 3.09 -2.64
N LEU A 16 -3.31 2.27 -1.61
CA LEU A 16 -4.35 1.97 -0.60
C LEU A 16 -4.82 3.25 0.12
N ALA A 17 -3.89 4.13 0.51
CA ALA A 17 -4.23 5.38 1.18
C ALA A 17 -4.98 6.38 0.26
N LYS A 18 -4.87 6.23 -1.07
CA LYS A 18 -5.68 6.98 -2.05
C LYS A 18 -7.10 6.42 -2.21
N GLY A 19 -7.45 5.34 -1.50
CA GLY A 19 -8.75 4.68 -1.60
C GLY A 19 -8.83 3.62 -2.71
N LYS A 20 -7.69 3.18 -3.27
CA LYS A 20 -7.68 2.07 -4.22
C LYS A 20 -7.91 0.74 -3.51
N THR A 21 -8.51 -0.21 -4.23
CA THR A 21 -8.64 -1.59 -3.73
C THR A 21 -7.27 -2.29 -3.70
N ALA A 22 -7.14 -3.33 -2.87
CA ALA A 22 -5.88 -4.06 -2.76
C ALA A 22 -5.41 -4.67 -4.09
N ASP A 23 -6.33 -5.09 -4.96
CA ASP A 23 -5.99 -5.61 -6.29
C ASP A 23 -5.43 -4.50 -7.20
N GLU A 24 -6.15 -3.37 -7.30
CA GLU A 24 -5.68 -2.20 -8.06
C GLU A 24 -4.34 -1.68 -7.54
N ALA A 25 -4.19 -1.53 -6.23
CA ALA A 25 -2.96 -1.09 -5.60
C ALA A 25 -1.80 -2.04 -5.91
N TYR A 26 -2.06 -3.36 -6.01
CA TYR A 26 -1.06 -4.36 -6.36
C TYR A 26 -0.62 -4.27 -7.82
N GLN A 27 -1.57 -4.11 -8.73
CA GLN A 27 -1.30 -3.92 -10.16
C GLN A 27 -0.52 -2.61 -10.39
N LEU A 28 -0.94 -1.51 -9.75
CA LEU A 28 -0.29 -0.21 -9.83
C LEU A 28 1.10 -0.19 -9.19
N ALA A 29 1.32 -0.98 -8.13
CA ALA A 29 2.64 -1.17 -7.54
C ALA A 29 3.61 -1.93 -8.47
N GLY A 30 3.14 -2.46 -9.61
CA GLY A 30 3.95 -3.21 -10.58
C GLY A 30 4.31 -4.60 -10.08
N CYS A 31 3.52 -5.16 -9.15
CA CYS A 31 3.68 -6.54 -8.73
C CYS A 31 3.03 -7.47 -9.76
N LYS A 32 3.80 -8.45 -10.26
CA LYS A 32 3.24 -9.46 -11.18
C LYS A 32 2.25 -10.32 -10.40
N PRO A 33 1.01 -10.51 -10.90
CA PRO A 33 0.08 -11.48 -10.32
C PRO A 33 0.66 -12.88 -10.55
N ASN A 34 1.09 -13.54 -9.47
CA ASN A 34 1.43 -14.95 -9.52
C ASN A 34 0.25 -15.77 -8.98
N ARG A 35 -0.08 -16.89 -9.63
CA ARG A 35 -1.32 -17.69 -9.42
C ARG A 35 -1.59 -18.12 -7.96
N GLY A 36 -0.62 -18.01 -7.05
CA GLY A 36 -0.74 -18.40 -5.65
C GLY A 36 -0.72 -17.27 -4.62
N ASN A 37 -0.46 -16.01 -5.00
CA ASN A 37 -0.43 -14.89 -4.06
C ASN A 37 -0.61 -13.56 -4.83
N ALA A 38 -1.85 -13.28 -5.26
CA ALA A 38 -2.19 -12.07 -6.02
C ALA A 38 -2.18 -10.80 -5.17
N THR A 39 -2.05 -10.91 -3.85
CA THR A 39 -1.92 -9.79 -2.93
C THR A 39 -0.65 -9.98 -2.12
N PRO A 40 0.15 -8.92 -1.88
CA PRO A 40 1.21 -9.04 -0.91
C PRO A 40 0.53 -9.30 0.43
N LYS A 41 1.06 -10.22 1.24
CA LYS A 41 0.61 -10.32 2.63
C LYS A 41 0.76 -8.92 3.23
N ALA A 42 -0.37 -8.30 3.59
CA ALA A 42 -0.40 -7.03 4.30
C ALA A 42 0.36 -7.25 5.61
N SER A 43 1.65 -6.90 5.58
CA SER A 43 2.50 -6.99 6.75
C SER A 43 2.08 -5.87 7.69
N GLN A 44 2.23 -6.04 9.00
CA GLN A 44 1.87 -5.01 9.98
C GLN A 44 2.44 -3.64 9.60
N SER A 45 3.70 -3.62 9.11
CA SER A 45 4.37 -2.40 8.62
C SER A 45 3.66 -1.70 7.45
N ILE A 46 2.97 -2.43 6.58
CA ILE A 46 2.17 -1.86 5.47
C ILE A 46 0.90 -1.24 6.04
N SER A 47 0.21 -1.94 6.94
CA SER A 47 -1.00 -1.44 7.58
C SER A 47 -0.72 -0.16 8.39
N ASP A 48 0.36 -0.15 9.18
CA ASP A 48 0.80 1.03 9.93
C ASP A 48 1.14 2.19 8.98
N ARG A 49 1.75 1.89 7.82
CA ARG A 49 2.07 2.90 6.81
C ARG A 49 0.82 3.48 6.17
N VAL A 50 -0.16 2.65 5.82
CA VAL A 50 -1.45 3.09 5.29
C VAL A 50 -2.18 3.97 6.31
N ALA A 51 -2.19 3.57 7.59
CA ALA A 51 -2.78 4.35 8.66
C ALA A 51 -2.11 5.73 8.83
N GLU A 52 -0.77 5.80 8.81
CA GLU A 52 -0.04 7.08 8.84
C GLU A 52 -0.41 7.97 7.64
N LEU A 53 -0.52 7.38 6.44
CA LEU A 53 -0.86 8.10 5.22
C LEU A 53 -2.31 8.61 5.23
N LEU A 54 -3.25 7.79 5.71
CA LEU A 54 -4.65 8.17 5.86
C LEU A 54 -4.82 9.28 6.91
N GLU A 55 -4.19 9.17 8.09
CA GLU A 55 -4.27 10.22 9.11
C GLU A 55 -3.75 11.57 8.60
N ARG A 56 -2.67 11.55 7.82
CA ARG A 56 -2.13 12.75 7.17
C ARG A 56 -3.00 13.27 6.03
N GLY A 57 -3.63 12.38 5.27
CA GLY A 57 -4.54 12.74 4.18
C GLY A 57 -5.83 13.39 4.70
N THR A 58 -6.39 12.85 5.79
CA THR A 58 -7.61 13.37 6.43
C THR A 58 -7.38 14.73 7.11
N LYS A 59 -6.16 15.03 7.59
CA LYS A 59 -5.80 16.37 8.09
C LYS A 59 -5.79 17.47 7.01
N ARG A 60 -6.03 17.15 5.74
CA ARG A 60 -6.13 18.10 4.62
C ARG A 60 -7.55 18.32 4.08
N ALA A 61 -8.58 17.76 4.72
CA ALA A 61 -9.98 17.99 4.36
C ALA A 61 -10.61 19.10 5.22
#